data_AF-A0A3P8DT60-F1
#
_entry.id   AF-A0A3P8DT60-F1
#
_cell.length_a   1.000
_cell.length_b   1.000
_cell.length_c   1.000
_cell.angle_alpha   90.00
_cell.angle_beta   90.00
_cell.angle_gamma   90.00
#
_symmetry.space_group_name_H-M   'P 1'
#
loop_
_entity.id
_entity.type
_entity.pdbx_description
1 polymer ?
#
loop_
_entity_poly.entity_id
_entity_poly.type
_entity_poly.pdbx_seq_one_letter_code
_entity_poly.pdbx_strand_id
1 'polypeptide(L)'
;MGSMVTSSSENILHCRRDSCKQKETCYNTVIPTKYLSACFDQKNAKTEKVFSEGEGIAPNEFVLLVSWNNVSCGADVLGWASYCSRDPDTSRPNLGIVNYCFTEGHMLVVNEKELVGITKHHICHSLGFIPSIYGNLPDLSPQYRMPGGK
;
A
#
# COMPACT_ATOMS: atom_id res chain seq x y z
N MET A 1 -11.43 -6.96 -0.49
CA MET A 1 -10.62 -8.17 -0.24
C MET A 1 -11.52 -9.39 -0.34
N GLY A 2 -11.18 -10.37 -1.19
CA GLY A 2 -11.79 -11.70 -1.14
C GLY A 2 -11.32 -12.45 0.10
N SER A 3 -12.17 -13.32 0.67
CA SER A 3 -11.79 -14.12 1.84
C SER A 3 -10.84 -15.24 1.45
N MET A 4 -9.60 -15.17 1.91
CA MET A 4 -8.59 -16.22 1.76
C MET A 4 -8.73 -17.26 2.88
N VAL A 5 -8.47 -18.54 2.58
CA VAL A 5 -8.45 -19.64 3.55
C VAL A 5 -7.19 -20.46 3.36
N THR A 6 -6.61 -20.94 4.46
CA THR A 6 -5.51 -21.91 4.45
C THR A 6 -6.05 -23.31 4.15
N SER A 7 -5.50 -23.98 3.15
CA SER A 7 -5.78 -25.41 2.92
C SER A 7 -5.21 -26.22 4.09
N SER A 8 -6.05 -27.06 4.70
CA SER A 8 -5.67 -27.91 5.83
C SER A 8 -4.68 -29.01 5.47
N SER A 9 -4.48 -29.29 4.18
CA SER A 9 -3.57 -30.35 3.71
C SER A 9 -2.21 -29.85 3.22
N GLU A 10 -2.09 -28.57 2.84
CA GLU A 10 -0.89 -28.06 2.15
C GLU A 10 -0.30 -26.76 2.75
N ASN A 11 -0.91 -26.16 3.79
CA ASN A 11 -0.52 -24.85 4.32
C ASN A 11 -0.49 -23.72 3.25
N ILE A 12 -1.14 -23.92 2.10
CA ILE A 12 -1.24 -22.93 1.03
C ILE A 12 -2.52 -22.12 1.20
N LEU A 13 -2.37 -20.79 1.14
CA LEU A 13 -3.46 -19.84 1.14
C LEU A 13 -4.15 -19.86 -0.24
N HIS A 14 -5.46 -20.08 -0.27
CA HIS A 14 -6.26 -20.12 -1.49
C HIS A 14 -7.54 -19.27 -1.36
N CYS A 15 -8.13 -18.90 -2.50
CA CYS A 15 -9.39 -18.17 -2.52
C CYS A 15 -10.56 -19.11 -2.15
N ARG A 16 -11.38 -18.74 -1.14
CA ARG A 16 -12.43 -19.62 -0.59
C ARG A 16 -13.68 -19.72 -1.47
N ARG A 17 -14.08 -18.61 -2.10
CA ARG A 17 -15.35 -18.45 -2.82
C ARG A 17 -15.25 -17.61 -4.10
N ASP A 18 -14.16 -16.87 -4.25
CA ASP A 18 -13.89 -16.05 -5.41
C ASP A 18 -12.87 -16.77 -6.29
N SER A 19 -12.93 -16.59 -7.61
CA SER A 19 -11.82 -16.97 -8.47
C SER A 19 -10.65 -16.02 -8.27
N CYS A 20 -9.44 -16.56 -8.39
CA CYS A 20 -8.22 -15.77 -8.48
C CYS A 20 -8.37 -14.62 -9.48
N LYS A 21 -7.94 -13.41 -9.08
CA LYS A 21 -7.86 -12.24 -9.95
C LYS A 21 -6.43 -11.75 -10.00
N GLN A 22 -5.87 -11.61 -11.20
CA GLN A 22 -4.55 -11.00 -11.41
C GLN A 22 -4.61 -9.46 -11.36
N LYS A 23 -5.44 -8.92 -10.47
CA LYS A 23 -5.66 -7.48 -10.34
C LYS A 23 -6.01 -7.16 -8.90
N GLU A 24 -5.12 -6.41 -8.25
CA GLU A 24 -5.34 -5.83 -6.95
C GLU A 24 -5.18 -4.31 -7.06
N THR A 25 -5.88 -3.57 -6.20
CA THR A 25 -5.82 -2.11 -6.19
C THR A 25 -5.45 -1.61 -4.80
N CYS A 26 -4.55 -0.63 -4.74
CA CYS A 26 -4.43 0.23 -3.59
C CYS A 26 -5.37 1.42 -3.79
N TYR A 27 -6.44 1.47 -2.98
CA TYR A 27 -7.59 2.32 -3.24
C TYR A 27 -8.09 2.09 -4.67
N ASN A 28 -7.94 3.09 -5.53
CA ASN A 28 -8.38 3.10 -6.92
C ASN A 28 -7.23 2.99 -7.93
N THR A 29 -5.99 2.80 -7.47
CA THR A 29 -4.82 2.59 -8.33
C THR A 29 -4.46 1.11 -8.39
N VAL A 30 -4.24 0.60 -9.60
CA VAL A 30 -3.87 -0.81 -9.82
C VAL A 30 -2.43 -1.03 -9.35
N ILE A 31 -2.23 -2.06 -8.54
CA ILE A 31 -0.89 -2.51 -8.13
C ILE A 31 -0.29 -3.31 -9.29
N PRO A 32 0.92 -2.97 -9.77
CA PRO A 32 1.60 -3.76 -10.79
C PRO A 32 1.73 -5.24 -10.40
N THR A 33 1.45 -6.14 -11.34
CA THR A 33 1.43 -7.59 -11.08
C THR A 33 2.76 -8.14 -10.58
N LYS A 34 3.89 -7.49 -10.90
CA LYS A 34 5.21 -7.85 -10.37
C LYS A 34 5.32 -7.74 -8.85
N TYR A 35 4.43 -7.01 -8.18
CA TYR A 35 4.39 -6.91 -6.71
C TYR A 35 3.33 -7.80 -6.07
N LEU A 36 2.58 -8.58 -6.85
CA LEU A 36 1.50 -9.43 -6.34
C LEU A 36 1.99 -10.83 -6.03
N SER A 37 1.43 -11.41 -4.97
CA SER A 37 1.67 -12.80 -4.59
C SER A 37 1.06 -13.78 -5.59
N ALA A 38 1.55 -15.02 -5.58
CA ALA A 38 0.89 -16.11 -6.28
C ALA A 38 -0.55 -16.28 -5.80
N CYS A 39 -1.42 -16.72 -6.70
CA CYS A 39 -2.82 -16.99 -6.38
C CYS A 39 -3.15 -18.45 -6.65
N PHE A 40 -3.82 -19.08 -5.69
CA PHE A 40 -4.25 -20.46 -5.73
C PHE A 40 -5.77 -20.55 -5.60
N ASP A 41 -6.39 -21.33 -6.48
CA ASP A 41 -7.81 -21.68 -6.41
C ASP A 41 -7.96 -23.14 -5.95
N GLN A 42 -9.02 -23.45 -5.24
CA GLN A 42 -9.37 -24.83 -4.90
C GLN A 42 -10.40 -25.36 -5.91
N LYS A 43 -10.03 -26.38 -6.68
CA LYS A 43 -10.93 -27.09 -7.60
C LYS A 43 -10.89 -28.58 -7.31
N ASN A 44 -12.06 -29.19 -7.12
CA ASN A 44 -12.20 -30.63 -6.86
C ASN A 44 -11.26 -31.16 -5.75
N ALA A 45 -11.22 -30.44 -4.61
CA ALA A 45 -10.34 -30.73 -3.47
C ALA A 45 -8.82 -30.65 -3.74
N LYS A 46 -8.40 -30.14 -4.91
CA LYS A 46 -7.00 -29.88 -5.25
C LYS A 46 -6.73 -28.38 -5.30
N THR A 47 -5.60 -27.97 -4.76
CA THR A 47 -5.09 -26.60 -4.88
C THR A 47 -4.40 -26.45 -6.23
N GLU A 48 -4.83 -25.51 -7.06
CA GLU A 48 -4.21 -25.20 -8.35
C GLU A 48 -3.67 -23.77 -8.34
N LYS A 49 -2.40 -23.61 -8.74
CA LYS A 49 -1.80 -22.29 -8.96
C LYS A 49 -2.40 -21.69 -10.24
N VAL A 50 -3.11 -20.57 -10.10
CA VAL A 50 -3.73 -19.86 -11.23
C VAL A 50 -2.82 -18.76 -11.75
N PHE A 51 -2.22 -18.01 -10.83
CA PHE A 51 -1.24 -16.97 -11.15
C PHE A 51 0.04 -17.20 -10.37
N SER A 52 1.17 -17.04 -11.06
CA SER A 52 2.50 -17.09 -10.45
C SER A 52 2.77 -15.82 -9.65
N GLU A 53 3.66 -15.94 -8.65
CA GLU A 53 4.16 -14.79 -7.92
C GLU A 53 4.93 -13.85 -8.85
N GLY A 54 4.82 -12.55 -8.58
CA GLY A 54 5.71 -11.55 -9.15
C GLY A 54 7.08 -11.54 -8.48
N GLU A 55 7.91 -10.57 -8.87
CA GLU A 55 9.22 -10.31 -8.26
C GLU A 55 9.13 -9.96 -6.76
N GLY A 56 7.98 -9.46 -6.31
CA GLY A 56 7.78 -8.99 -4.95
C GLY A 56 8.46 -7.64 -4.69
N ILE A 57 8.56 -7.28 -3.42
CA ILE A 57 9.25 -6.07 -2.94
C ILE A 57 10.43 -6.56 -2.12
N ALA A 58 11.65 -6.14 -2.43
CA ALA A 58 12.81 -6.65 -1.71
C ALA A 58 12.87 -6.09 -0.27
N PRO A 59 13.61 -6.73 0.65
CA PRO A 59 13.76 -6.23 2.01
C PRO A 59 14.28 -4.79 2.04
N ASN A 60 13.66 -3.94 2.86
CA ASN A 60 13.94 -2.50 2.98
C ASN A 60 13.64 -1.65 1.73
N GLU A 61 12.93 -2.19 0.74
CA GLU A 61 12.40 -1.39 -0.35
C GLU A 61 11.01 -0.85 -0.03
N PHE A 62 10.67 0.26 -0.68
CA PHE A 62 9.36 0.87 -0.60
C PHE A 62 8.86 1.22 -2.00
N VAL A 63 7.67 0.73 -2.34
CA VAL A 63 7.00 1.04 -3.60
C VAL A 63 6.03 2.19 -3.38
N LEU A 64 6.27 3.31 -4.07
CA LEU A 64 5.34 4.43 -4.10
C LEU A 64 4.55 4.44 -5.41
N LEU A 65 3.25 4.21 -5.32
CA LEU A 65 2.34 4.44 -6.42
C LEU A 65 2.02 5.93 -6.50
N VAL A 66 2.18 6.51 -7.69
CA VAL A 66 1.81 7.90 -7.96
C VAL A 66 0.64 7.89 -8.92
N SER A 67 -0.43 8.60 -8.56
CA SER A 67 -1.63 8.68 -9.36
C SER A 67 -2.14 10.11 -9.47
N TRP A 68 -2.93 10.35 -10.50
CA TRP A 68 -3.70 11.58 -10.68
C TRP A 68 -5.11 11.19 -11.08
N ASN A 69 -6.01 11.20 -10.10
CA ASN A 69 -7.41 10.91 -10.30
C ASN A 69 -8.25 11.76 -9.35
N ASN A 70 -9.53 11.94 -9.69
CA ASN A 70 -10.42 12.81 -8.94
C ASN A 70 -11.10 12.13 -7.74
N VAL A 71 -10.62 10.96 -7.31
CA VAL A 71 -11.23 10.23 -6.19
C VAL A 71 -10.80 10.89 -4.89
N SER A 72 -11.76 11.21 -4.02
CA SER A 72 -11.54 11.88 -2.74
C SER A 72 -10.87 13.27 -2.87
N CYS A 73 -10.99 13.90 -4.03
CA CYS A 73 -10.53 15.27 -4.27
C CYS A 73 -11.67 16.24 -3.96
N GLY A 74 -11.65 16.85 -2.78
CA GLY A 74 -12.49 18.00 -2.45
C GLY A 74 -11.96 19.29 -3.09
N ALA A 75 -12.72 20.39 -3.00
CA ALA A 75 -12.39 21.66 -3.66
C ALA A 75 -10.98 22.19 -3.33
N ASP A 76 -10.56 22.08 -2.06
CA ASP A 76 -9.26 22.58 -1.57
C ASP A 76 -8.23 21.46 -1.34
N VAL A 77 -8.48 20.26 -1.83
CA VAL A 77 -7.58 19.11 -1.66
C VAL A 77 -6.59 19.10 -2.81
N LEU A 78 -5.31 19.32 -2.52
CA LEU A 78 -4.22 19.28 -3.51
C LEU A 78 -3.73 17.85 -3.79
N GLY A 79 -3.99 16.94 -2.86
CA GLY A 79 -3.71 15.52 -2.99
C GLY A 79 -4.03 14.81 -1.68
N TRP A 80 -3.88 13.49 -1.70
CA TRP A 80 -3.96 12.65 -0.52
C TRP A 80 -2.98 11.49 -0.65
N ALA A 81 -2.64 10.88 0.48
CA ALA A 81 -1.71 9.76 0.51
C ALA A 81 -2.00 8.82 1.65
N SER A 82 -1.63 7.55 1.47
CA SER A 82 -1.74 6.53 2.49
C SER A 82 -0.80 5.37 2.21
N TYR A 83 -0.63 4.48 3.19
CA TYR A 83 -0.04 3.17 2.96
C TYR A 83 -1.09 2.19 2.42
N CYS A 84 -0.63 1.18 1.70
CA CYS A 84 -1.47 0.15 1.08
C CYS A 84 -1.20 -1.22 1.69
N SER A 85 0.07 -1.52 1.94
CA SER A 85 0.53 -2.77 2.53
C SER A 85 1.65 -2.51 3.54
N ARG A 86 1.86 -3.49 4.41
CA ARG A 86 2.93 -3.50 5.41
C ARG A 86 3.70 -4.79 5.27
N ASP A 87 4.99 -4.69 5.52
CA ASP A 87 5.86 -5.82 5.67
C ASP A 87 5.40 -6.68 6.87
N PRO A 88 5.21 -8.00 6.69
CA PRO A 88 4.63 -8.87 7.72
C PRO A 88 5.54 -9.04 8.94
N ASP A 89 6.86 -8.91 8.78
CA ASP A 89 7.83 -9.15 9.85
C ASP A 89 8.10 -7.89 10.66
N THR A 90 8.11 -6.72 10.00
CA THR A 90 8.45 -5.44 10.62
C THR A 90 7.23 -4.56 10.88
N SER A 91 6.05 -4.90 10.33
CA SER A 91 4.85 -4.06 10.36
C SER A 91 5.04 -2.64 9.78
N ARG A 92 6.15 -2.39 9.06
CA ARG A 92 6.44 -1.11 8.41
C ARG A 92 5.75 -1.05 7.05
N PRO A 93 5.23 0.11 6.61
CA PRO A 93 4.75 0.27 5.24
C PRO A 93 5.82 -0.09 4.21
N ASN A 94 5.48 -0.93 3.24
CA ASN A 94 6.36 -1.32 2.12
C ASN A 94 5.74 -0.98 0.75
N LEU A 95 4.45 -0.65 0.70
CA LEU A 95 3.77 -0.13 -0.47
C LEU A 95 2.82 0.99 -0.02
N GLY A 96 2.92 2.15 -0.66
CA GLY A 96 2.04 3.29 -0.42
C GLY A 96 1.62 3.98 -1.71
N ILE A 97 0.75 4.98 -1.55
CA ILE A 97 0.20 5.76 -2.65
C ILE A 97 0.23 7.25 -2.32
N VAL A 98 0.51 8.05 -3.35
CA VAL A 98 0.22 9.48 -3.42
C VAL A 98 -0.71 9.71 -4.61
N ASN A 99 -1.87 10.30 -4.37
CA ASN A 99 -2.75 10.80 -5.42
C ASN A 99 -2.75 12.32 -5.42
N TYR A 100 -2.50 12.91 -6.58
CA TYR A 100 -2.64 14.34 -6.78
C TYR A 100 -4.03 14.69 -7.29
N CYS A 101 -4.55 15.82 -6.83
CA CYS A 101 -5.87 16.36 -7.15
C CYS A 101 -5.77 17.69 -7.90
N PHE A 102 -4.63 17.95 -8.56
CA PHE A 102 -4.42 19.23 -9.22
C PHE A 102 -5.46 19.47 -10.31
N THR A 103 -6.02 20.67 -10.29
CA THR A 103 -6.82 21.26 -11.35
C THR A 103 -5.93 22.27 -12.09
N GLU A 104 -6.36 22.73 -13.27
CA GLU A 104 -5.65 23.81 -13.97
C GLU A 104 -5.47 25.05 -13.09
N GLY A 105 -6.48 25.39 -12.26
CA GLY A 105 -6.40 26.49 -11.31
C GLY A 105 -5.31 26.30 -10.25
N HIS A 106 -5.14 25.08 -9.73
CA HIS A 106 -4.08 24.77 -8.76
C HIS A 106 -2.69 24.93 -9.36
N MET A 107 -2.49 24.51 -10.61
CA MET A 107 -1.20 24.61 -11.31
C MET A 107 -0.76 26.06 -11.56
N LEU A 108 -1.71 27.01 -11.58
CA LEU A 108 -1.42 28.43 -11.77
C LEU A 108 -1.02 29.16 -10.49
N VAL A 109 -1.39 28.63 -9.31
CA VAL A 109 -1.19 29.29 -8.01
C VAL A 109 -0.12 28.62 -7.14
N VAL A 110 0.03 27.30 -7.25
CA VAL A 110 1.00 26.53 -6.46
C VAL A 110 2.38 26.68 -7.08
N ASN A 111 3.33 27.24 -6.33
CA ASN A 111 4.72 27.31 -6.75
C ASN A 111 5.48 26.00 -6.45
N GLU A 112 6.66 25.85 -7.05
CA GLU A 112 7.49 24.65 -6.90
C GLU A 112 7.81 24.31 -5.44
N LYS A 113 8.12 25.31 -4.60
CA LYS A 113 8.48 25.09 -3.20
C LYS A 113 7.31 24.53 -2.40
N GLU A 114 6.11 25.04 -2.66
CA GLU A 114 4.87 24.56 -2.05
C GLU A 114 4.54 23.14 -2.51
N LEU A 115 4.65 22.87 -3.81
CA LEU A 115 4.47 21.53 -4.37
C LEU A 115 5.43 20.53 -3.72
N VAL A 116 6.72 20.86 -3.62
CA VAL A 116 7.72 20.02 -2.93
C VAL A 116 7.33 19.78 -1.47
N GLY A 117 6.83 20.78 -0.76
CA GLY A 117 6.35 20.65 0.61
C GLY A 117 5.17 19.67 0.73
N ILE A 118 4.18 19.83 -0.13
CA ILE A 118 2.99 18.97 -0.20
C ILE A 118 3.38 17.53 -0.56
N THR A 119 4.25 17.35 -1.55
CA THR A 119 4.75 16.03 -1.95
C THR A 119 5.48 15.35 -0.80
N LYS A 120 6.35 16.07 -0.08
CA LYS A 120 7.03 15.52 1.11
C LYS A 120 6.04 15.11 2.19
N HIS A 121 5.07 15.96 2.49
CA HIS A 121 3.99 15.68 3.45
C HIS A 121 3.23 14.39 3.08
N HIS A 122 2.86 14.24 1.81
CA HIS A 122 2.17 13.06 1.32
C HIS A 122 3.04 11.79 1.33
N ILE A 123 4.32 11.88 0.95
CA ILE A 123 5.26 10.75 1.05
C ILE A 123 5.37 10.29 2.51
N CYS A 124 5.43 11.20 3.48
CA CYS A 124 5.42 10.83 4.90
C CYS A 124 4.17 10.02 5.26
N HIS A 125 2.99 10.42 4.79
CA HIS A 125 1.78 9.61 5.01
C HIS A 125 1.89 8.22 4.38
N SER A 126 2.39 8.10 3.15
CA SER A 126 2.63 6.79 2.52
C SER A 126 3.63 5.92 3.30
N LEU A 127 4.60 6.54 3.97
CA LEU A 127 5.59 5.88 4.84
C LEU A 127 5.06 5.56 6.25
N GLY A 128 3.80 5.88 6.56
CA GLY A 128 3.15 5.51 7.81
C GLY A 128 3.07 6.59 8.86
N PHE A 129 3.32 7.86 8.53
CA PHE A 129 3.02 8.99 9.42
C PHE A 129 1.50 9.25 9.48
N ILE A 130 0.74 8.24 9.90
CA ILE A 130 -0.73 8.27 9.95
C ILE A 130 -1.17 7.86 11.35
N PRO A 131 -1.98 8.67 12.05
CA PRO A 131 -2.36 8.41 13.45
C PRO A 131 -2.94 7.03 13.71
N SER A 132 -3.68 6.47 12.75
CA SER A 132 -4.37 5.18 12.90
C SER A 132 -3.42 3.98 13.07
N ILE A 133 -2.14 4.11 12.72
CA ILE A 133 -1.19 3.00 12.83
C ILE A 133 -0.16 3.18 13.94
N TYR A 134 -0.07 4.35 14.58
CA TYR A 134 0.94 4.62 15.61
C TYR A 134 0.92 3.63 16.77
N GLY A 135 -0.28 3.19 17.20
CA GLY A 135 -0.43 2.19 18.26
C GLY A 135 -0.01 0.76 17.87
N ASN A 136 0.20 0.51 16.57
CA ASN A 136 0.57 -0.80 16.02
C ASN A 136 1.98 -0.81 15.42
N LEU A 137 2.73 0.30 15.53
CA LEU A 137 4.12 0.34 15.09
C LEU A 137 4.97 -0.44 16.10
N PRO A 138 5.98 -1.19 15.63
CA PRO A 138 6.91 -1.86 16.52
C PRO A 138 7.63 -0.82 17.38
N ASP A 139 7.89 -1.18 18.63
CA ASP A 139 8.66 -0.32 19.53
C ASP A 139 10.05 -0.07 18.93
N LEU A 140 10.49 1.19 18.98
CA LEU A 140 11.82 1.54 18.50
C LEU A 140 12.85 0.92 19.43
N SER A 141 13.87 0.29 18.85
CA SER A 141 15.04 -0.13 19.62
C SER A 141 15.59 1.08 20.39
N PRO A 142 16.06 0.92 21.64
CA PRO A 142 16.40 2.05 22.51
C PRO A 142 17.31 3.09 21.88
N GLN A 143 18.26 2.68 21.03
CA GLN A 143 19.19 3.55 20.32
C GLN A 143 18.55 4.47 19.27
N TYR A 144 17.31 4.19 18.85
CA TYR A 144 16.55 4.99 17.89
C TYR A 144 15.44 5.81 18.56
N ARG A 145 15.29 5.74 19.88
CA ARG A 145 14.34 6.58 20.62
C ARG A 145 14.91 7.99 20.76
N MET A 146 14.06 8.98 20.50
CA MET A 146 14.40 10.38 20.77
C MET A 146 14.66 10.55 22.29
N PRO A 147 15.69 11.31 22.70
CA PRO A 147 15.92 11.59 24.12
C PRO A 147 14.68 12.25 24.73
N GLY A 148 14.12 11.64 25.78
CA GLY A 148 12.95 12.17 26.50
C GLY A 148 11.57 11.78 25.95
N GLY A 149 11.48 10.90 24.94
CA GLY A 149 10.22 10.28 24.54
C GLY A 149 9.76 9.27 25.61
N LYS A 150 8.78 9.66 26.44
CA LYS A 150 7.98 8.70 27.22
C LYS A 150 6.88 8.11 26.35
#